data_AF-A0A2N2WZ84-F1
#
_entry.id   AF-A0A2N2WZ84-F1
#
_cell.length_a   1.000
_cell.length_b   1.000
_cell.length_c   1.000
_cell.angle_alpha   90.00
_cell.angle_beta   90.00
_cell.angle_gamma   90.00
#
_symmetry.space_group_name_H-M   'P 1'
#
loop_
_entity.id
_entity.type
_entity.pdbx_description
1 polymer ?
#
loop_
_entity_poly.entity_id
_entity_poly.type
_entity_poly.pdbx_seq_one_letter_code
_entity_poly.pdbx_strand_id
1 'polypeptide(L)'
;MEHNKSFIYVIFGASGDLAKRKLIPALYSLYVNNLLPNNFAIIGVSRTNYTDNEYRNKMREALGKFNETNNTAEIEAFTHKLFYKSLIYDNSKSYNQLALRMGILQREYNISTNTLYYLSTPPDLYGTIPQYLATAGLNDQTTGWKRIIIEKPFGYDLESALKLKDELLKDWKEEQLYRIDHYLGKETVQNLLVTRFSNGIFEPLWNNNFIHHVEVTSSESIGVEQRGGYYDNSGALRDMVQNHLLQVVALTAMEPPASLEPSSIRNEIYKVFQSLRPFSSDDVKTNTLRGQYTASTLKKEKALGYREEEGVNMQSTTETYAALKFYIDNWRWGGVPFYVRTGKRLPTRVTEVVIHFKPTPHFLFSNHANCSSCNQLVIRIQPDEGVLLKFGMKIPGSGFDVQNVNMDFHYSDLTNQRIPSAYERLIFDSIKGDTTLFARTEEIIAAWKFLSPVLDAWKNNPDIPLYGYPAGTWGPEKADDLIENKDMTWRYPCKNLSDDGIYCEL
;
A
#
# COMPACT_ATOMS: atom_id res chain seq x y z
N MET A 1 10.72 17.19 22.63
CA MET A 1 11.44 18.44 22.31
C MET A 1 12.08 18.26 20.94
N GLU A 2 11.42 18.74 19.88
CA GLU A 2 11.95 19.03 18.51
C GLU A 2 10.85 19.42 17.50
N HIS A 3 9.57 19.51 17.90
CA HIS A 3 8.44 19.88 17.02
C HIS A 3 8.41 21.34 16.52
N ASN A 4 9.55 22.04 16.54
CA ASN A 4 9.59 23.50 16.51
C ASN A 4 10.26 24.09 15.27
N LYS A 5 9.97 23.53 14.08
CA LYS A 5 10.32 24.21 12.84
C LYS A 5 9.09 24.34 11.95
N SER A 6 8.59 25.58 11.86
CA SER A 6 7.53 26.02 10.96
C SER A 6 7.85 25.64 9.51
N PHE A 7 6.84 25.42 8.66
CA PHE A 7 7.06 25.05 7.25
C PHE A 7 5.93 25.53 6.34
N ILE A 8 6.18 25.50 5.03
CA ILE A 8 5.13 25.65 4.01
C ILE A 8 4.84 24.28 3.40
N TYR A 9 3.56 23.94 3.32
CA TYR A 9 3.06 22.77 2.59
C TYR A 9 2.52 23.19 1.23
N VAL A 10 3.04 22.66 0.13
CA VAL A 10 2.63 23.05 -1.22
C VAL A 10 1.95 21.86 -1.90
N ILE A 11 0.69 21.99 -2.28
CA ILE A 11 -0.08 20.94 -2.94
C ILE A 11 -0.15 21.24 -4.44
N PHE A 12 0.62 20.52 -5.26
CA PHE A 12 0.41 20.52 -6.70
C PHE A 12 -0.81 19.68 -7.04
N GLY A 13 -1.67 20.17 -7.94
CA GLY A 13 -2.97 19.56 -8.23
C GLY A 13 -4.04 19.84 -7.17
N ALA A 14 -3.92 20.95 -6.43
CA ALA A 14 -4.82 21.28 -5.31
C ALA A 14 -6.30 21.45 -5.67
N SER A 15 -6.64 21.62 -6.95
CA SER A 15 -8.04 21.66 -7.42
C SER A 15 -8.65 20.27 -7.64
N GLY A 16 -7.85 19.20 -7.58
CA GLY A 16 -8.24 17.81 -7.81
C GLY A 16 -9.01 17.15 -6.66
N ASP A 17 -9.46 15.92 -6.91
CA ASP A 17 -10.30 15.14 -5.99
C ASP A 17 -9.53 14.66 -4.74
N LEU A 18 -8.30 14.15 -4.94
CA LEU A 18 -7.45 13.65 -3.85
C LEU A 18 -7.16 14.73 -2.80
N ALA A 19 -6.82 15.95 -3.24
CA ALA A 19 -6.59 17.07 -2.35
C ALA A 19 -7.81 17.37 -1.45
N LYS A 20 -9.01 17.40 -2.04
CA LYS A 20 -10.27 17.70 -1.34
C LYS A 20 -10.72 16.59 -0.40
N ARG A 21 -10.58 15.32 -0.82
CA ARG A 21 -11.14 14.17 -0.09
C ARG A 21 -10.20 13.55 0.91
N LYS A 22 -8.88 13.76 0.76
CA LYS A 22 -7.86 13.09 1.58
C LYS A 22 -6.85 14.06 2.17
N LEU A 23 -6.16 14.86 1.36
CA LEU A 23 -5.02 15.64 1.85
C LEU A 23 -5.43 16.77 2.80
N ILE A 24 -6.43 17.56 2.43
CA ILE A 24 -6.92 18.66 3.26
C ILE A 24 -7.59 18.15 4.54
N PRO A 25 -8.47 17.12 4.51
CA PRO A 25 -8.95 16.48 5.73
C PRO A 25 -7.85 15.92 6.63
N ALA A 26 -6.82 15.28 6.06
CA ALA A 26 -5.68 14.78 6.83
C ALA A 26 -4.87 15.90 7.49
N LEU A 27 -4.58 16.99 6.77
CA LEU A 27 -3.90 18.17 7.32
C LEU A 27 -4.73 18.86 8.40
N TYR A 28 -6.05 18.94 8.22
CA TYR A 28 -6.95 19.50 9.22
C TYR A 28 -6.99 18.62 10.48
N SER A 29 -7.00 17.30 10.31
CA SER A 29 -6.87 16.36 11.42
C SER A 29 -5.56 16.58 12.20
N LEU A 30 -4.42 16.68 11.52
CA LEU A 30 -3.14 16.99 12.17
C LEU A 30 -3.17 18.33 12.90
N TYR A 31 -3.84 19.34 12.34
CA TYR A 31 -4.03 20.65 12.96
C TYR A 31 -4.82 20.56 14.28
N VAL A 32 -5.99 19.93 14.26
CA VAL A 32 -6.87 19.79 15.44
C VAL A 32 -6.21 18.97 16.56
N ASN A 33 -5.39 17.99 16.19
CA ASN A 33 -4.65 17.16 17.14
C ASN A 33 -3.35 17.82 17.64
N ASN A 34 -3.09 19.10 17.31
CA ASN A 34 -1.88 19.84 17.69
C ASN A 34 -0.57 19.15 17.24
N LEU A 35 -0.62 18.44 16.10
CA LEU A 35 0.53 17.76 15.50
C LEU A 35 1.26 18.64 14.47
N LEU A 36 0.65 19.77 14.07
CA LEU A 36 1.29 20.79 13.24
C LEU A 36 1.92 21.89 14.12
N PRO A 37 3.03 22.52 13.69
CA PRO A 37 3.60 23.67 14.40
C PRO A 37 2.63 24.86 14.34
N ASN A 38 2.74 25.79 15.29
CA ASN A 38 1.86 26.97 15.35
C ASN A 38 1.93 27.85 14.07
N ASN A 39 3.13 27.97 13.50
CA ASN A 39 3.39 28.76 12.30
C ASN A 39 3.56 27.80 11.12
N PHE A 40 2.56 27.74 10.24
CA PHE A 40 2.64 27.05 8.96
C PHE A 40 1.68 27.71 7.97
N ALA A 41 1.89 27.41 6.69
CA ALA A 41 0.98 27.81 5.62
C ALA A 41 0.83 26.66 4.63
N ILE A 42 -0.36 26.53 4.05
CA ILE A 42 -0.64 25.57 2.98
C ILE A 42 -0.92 26.36 1.71
N ILE A 43 -0.19 26.07 0.64
CA ILE A 43 -0.37 26.70 -0.67
C ILE A 43 -0.89 25.65 -1.65
N GLY A 44 -2.13 25.83 -2.10
CA GLY A 44 -2.67 25.08 -3.22
C GLY A 44 -2.13 25.61 -4.55
N VAL A 45 -1.68 24.71 -5.42
CA VAL A 45 -1.14 25.02 -6.73
C VAL A 45 -1.84 24.17 -7.79
N SER A 46 -2.41 24.81 -8.81
CA SER A 46 -2.97 24.12 -9.99
C SER A 46 -3.13 25.10 -11.16
N ARG A 47 -3.45 24.58 -12.35
CA ARG A 47 -3.76 25.39 -13.55
C ARG A 47 -5.04 26.20 -13.40
N THR A 48 -5.98 25.70 -12.59
CA THR A 48 -7.26 26.39 -12.35
C THR A 48 -7.01 27.72 -11.67
N ASN A 49 -7.61 28.79 -12.18
CA ASN A 49 -7.46 30.11 -11.57
C ASN A 49 -8.42 30.26 -10.38
N TYR A 50 -7.87 30.37 -9.17
CA TYR A 50 -8.61 30.72 -7.97
C TYR A 50 -7.88 31.83 -7.21
N THR A 51 -8.65 32.65 -6.53
CA THR A 51 -8.20 33.51 -5.43
C THR A 51 -8.03 32.69 -4.15
N ASP A 52 -7.32 33.24 -3.16
CA ASP A 52 -7.23 32.62 -1.82
C ASP A 52 -8.63 32.36 -1.24
N ASN A 53 -9.56 33.32 -1.36
CA ASN A 53 -10.90 33.22 -0.79
C ASN A 53 -11.75 32.13 -1.47
N GLU A 54 -11.70 32.02 -2.80
CA GLU A 54 -12.39 30.96 -3.52
C GLU A 54 -11.84 29.58 -3.14
N TYR A 55 -10.51 29.46 -3.02
CA TYR A 55 -9.89 28.20 -2.60
C TYR A 55 -10.28 27.83 -1.18
N ARG A 56 -10.23 28.79 -0.23
CA ARG A 56 -10.68 28.60 1.16
C ARG A 56 -12.13 28.14 1.25
N ASN A 57 -13.03 28.77 0.50
CA ASN A 57 -14.44 28.40 0.47
C ASN A 57 -14.64 26.95 -0.01
N LYS A 58 -13.96 26.57 -1.10
CA LYS A 58 -14.00 25.19 -1.60
C LYS A 58 -13.44 24.18 -0.61
N MET A 59 -12.35 24.50 0.09
CA MET A 59 -11.76 23.60 1.08
C MET A 59 -12.61 23.52 2.35
N ARG A 60 -13.29 24.59 2.75
CA ARG A 60 -14.28 24.58 3.84
C ARG A 60 -15.44 23.64 3.52
N GLU A 61 -15.99 23.73 2.32
CA GLU A 61 -17.03 22.80 1.85
C GLU A 61 -16.55 21.34 1.81
N ALA A 62 -15.30 21.11 1.37
CA ALA A 62 -14.70 19.79 1.35
C ALA A 62 -14.54 19.22 2.77
N LEU A 63 -14.05 20.03 3.71
CA LEU A 63 -13.98 19.65 5.12
C LEU A 63 -15.36 19.33 5.68
N GLY A 64 -16.41 20.11 5.36
CA GLY A 64 -17.78 19.77 5.78
C GLY A 64 -18.29 18.40 5.33
N LYS A 65 -17.73 17.83 4.24
CA LYS A 65 -18.15 16.53 3.68
C LYS A 65 -17.22 15.37 4.03
N PHE A 66 -15.93 15.63 4.13
CA PHE A 66 -14.88 14.60 4.21
C PHE A 66 -14.03 14.71 5.47
N ASN A 67 -14.45 15.51 6.47
CA ASN A 67 -13.73 15.61 7.73
C ASN A 67 -13.53 14.23 8.35
N GLU A 68 -12.31 13.91 8.74
CA GLU A 68 -11.98 12.68 9.44
C GLU A 68 -12.09 12.84 10.98
N THR A 69 -12.44 14.05 11.44
CA THR A 69 -12.60 14.42 12.85
C THR A 69 -14.02 14.89 13.14
N ASN A 70 -14.46 14.77 14.40
CA ASN A 70 -15.74 15.33 14.84
C ASN A 70 -15.65 16.82 15.20
N ASN A 71 -14.45 17.42 15.16
CA ASN A 71 -14.26 18.82 15.49
C ASN A 71 -14.50 19.68 14.26
N THR A 72 -15.57 20.47 14.25
CA THR A 72 -15.89 21.44 13.20
C THR A 72 -15.62 22.89 13.59
N ALA A 73 -15.35 23.15 14.88
CA ALA A 73 -15.17 24.51 15.42
C ALA A 73 -13.90 25.18 14.88
N GLU A 74 -12.86 24.38 14.62
CA GLU A 74 -11.54 24.85 14.20
C GLU A 74 -11.40 25.02 12.68
N ILE A 75 -12.44 24.69 11.89
CA ILE A 75 -12.39 24.73 10.42
C ILE A 75 -12.06 26.13 9.93
N GLU A 76 -12.69 27.17 10.49
CA GLU A 76 -12.48 28.54 10.02
C GLU A 76 -11.03 28.98 10.25
N ALA A 77 -10.52 28.78 11.47
CA ALA A 77 -9.14 29.09 11.84
C ALA A 77 -8.13 28.35 10.94
N PHE A 78 -8.38 27.07 10.65
CA PHE A 78 -7.55 26.30 9.74
C PHE A 78 -7.59 26.84 8.31
N THR A 79 -8.78 27.17 7.78
CA THR A 79 -8.90 27.67 6.40
C THR A 79 -8.16 28.98 6.17
N HIS A 80 -7.98 29.81 7.20
CA HIS A 80 -7.14 31.01 7.09
C HIS A 80 -5.66 30.71 6.83
N LYS A 81 -5.17 29.51 7.14
CA LYS A 81 -3.81 29.04 6.81
C LYS A 81 -3.68 28.56 5.36
N LEU A 82 -4.78 28.50 4.61
CA LEU A 82 -4.80 28.09 3.20
C LEU A 82 -4.62 29.31 2.29
N PHE A 83 -3.74 29.15 1.32
CA PHE A 83 -3.44 30.11 0.25
C PHE A 83 -3.45 29.38 -1.09
N TYR A 84 -3.51 30.14 -2.19
CA TYR A 84 -3.55 29.57 -3.52
C TYR A 84 -2.66 30.33 -4.49
N LYS A 85 -2.13 29.61 -5.49
CA LYS A 85 -1.43 30.19 -6.62
C LYS A 85 -1.71 29.39 -7.88
N SER A 86 -2.30 30.05 -8.89
CA SER A 86 -2.39 29.46 -10.23
C SER A 86 -1.00 29.33 -10.86
N LEU A 87 -0.71 28.18 -11.45
CA LEU A 87 0.60 27.81 -11.99
C LEU A 87 0.46 26.93 -13.24
N ILE A 88 1.30 27.19 -14.22
CA ILE A 88 1.51 26.34 -15.39
C ILE A 88 2.73 25.45 -15.09
N TYR A 89 2.56 24.13 -15.19
CA TYR A 89 3.53 23.16 -14.64
C TYR A 89 4.86 23.10 -15.39
N ASP A 90 4.88 23.46 -16.67
CA ASP A 90 6.03 23.41 -17.58
C ASP A 90 6.59 24.81 -17.91
N ASN A 91 6.47 25.76 -16.98
CA ASN A 91 6.89 27.15 -17.19
C ASN A 91 7.74 27.71 -16.04
N SER A 92 9.02 27.98 -16.29
CA SER A 92 9.96 28.50 -15.27
C SER A 92 9.51 29.81 -14.62
N LYS A 93 8.82 30.69 -15.36
CA LYS A 93 8.31 31.95 -14.79
C LYS A 93 7.26 31.69 -13.70
N SER A 94 6.46 30.64 -13.83
CA SER A 94 5.45 30.30 -12.82
C SER A 94 6.08 29.84 -11.51
N TYR A 95 7.21 29.12 -11.55
CA TYR A 95 7.93 28.69 -10.35
C TYR A 95 8.65 29.85 -9.66
N ASN A 96 9.17 30.82 -10.42
CA ASN A 96 9.70 32.07 -9.84
C ASN A 96 8.60 32.85 -9.10
N GLN A 97 7.38 32.91 -9.66
CA GLN A 97 6.25 33.53 -8.97
C GLN A 97 5.81 32.75 -7.72
N LEU A 98 5.90 31.42 -7.74
CA LEU A 98 5.65 30.58 -6.56
C LEU A 98 6.69 30.87 -5.46
N ALA A 99 7.98 30.95 -5.82
CA ALA A 99 9.06 31.30 -4.90
C ALA A 99 8.83 32.68 -4.24
N LEU A 100 8.44 33.69 -5.02
CA LEU A 100 8.08 35.01 -4.49
C LEU A 100 6.90 34.94 -3.52
N ARG A 101 5.84 34.19 -3.86
CA ARG A 101 4.66 34.01 -2.99
C ARG A 101 5.04 33.32 -1.68
N MET A 102 5.86 32.27 -1.73
CA MET A 102 6.37 31.59 -0.54
C MET A 102 7.20 32.53 0.34
N GLY A 103 8.09 33.33 -0.26
CA GLY A 103 8.92 34.30 0.48
C GLY A 103 8.13 35.44 1.14
N ILE A 104 6.98 35.81 0.58
CA ILE A 104 6.04 36.74 1.23
C ILE A 104 5.44 36.09 2.47
N LEU A 105 4.87 34.89 2.33
CA LEU A 105 4.22 34.18 3.43
C LEU A 105 5.21 33.82 4.56
N GLN A 106 6.45 33.46 4.21
CA GLN A 106 7.51 33.20 5.19
C GLN A 106 7.78 34.41 6.09
N ARG A 107 7.84 35.61 5.51
CA ARG A 107 8.05 36.86 6.26
C ARG A 107 6.82 37.28 7.06
N GLU A 108 5.64 37.22 6.44
CA GLU A 108 4.38 37.68 7.05
C GLU A 108 3.98 36.81 8.26
N TYR A 109 4.20 35.49 8.18
CA TYR A 109 3.77 34.54 9.20
C TYR A 109 4.93 33.95 10.03
N ASN A 110 6.14 34.49 9.90
CA ASN A 110 7.35 33.99 10.58
C ASN A 110 7.53 32.47 10.41
N ILE A 111 7.46 32.01 9.16
CA ILE A 111 7.61 30.61 8.77
C ILE A 111 9.03 30.40 8.24
N SER A 112 9.69 29.33 8.67
CA SER A 112 11.03 28.98 8.21
C SER A 112 11.03 28.63 6.71
N THR A 113 12.22 28.45 6.15
CA THR A 113 12.35 28.05 4.75
C THR A 113 12.07 26.57 4.52
N ASN A 114 11.70 25.78 5.54
CA ASN A 114 11.30 24.39 5.35
C ASN A 114 10.09 24.29 4.40
N THR A 115 10.13 23.34 3.46
CA THR A 115 9.04 23.15 2.50
C THR A 115 8.80 21.68 2.19
N LEU A 116 7.52 21.31 2.24
CA LEU A 116 7.02 20.01 1.82
C LEU A 116 6.15 20.18 0.58
N TYR A 117 6.58 19.60 -0.54
CA TYR A 117 5.83 19.59 -1.80
C TYR A 117 5.06 18.29 -1.92
N TYR A 118 3.77 18.33 -2.25
CA TYR A 118 2.96 17.15 -2.51
C TYR A 118 2.49 17.14 -3.96
N LEU A 119 2.85 16.09 -4.69
CA LEU A 119 2.45 15.91 -6.10
C LEU A 119 1.13 15.14 -6.20
N SER A 120 0.01 15.82 -6.01
CA SER A 120 -1.34 15.30 -6.27
C SER A 120 -1.74 15.51 -7.74
N THR A 121 -0.81 15.19 -8.65
CA THR A 121 -0.92 15.42 -10.09
C THR A 121 -0.81 14.10 -10.86
N PRO A 122 -1.21 14.08 -12.15
CA PRO A 122 -0.97 12.92 -13.02
C PRO A 122 0.53 12.54 -13.09
N PRO A 123 0.86 11.24 -13.34
CA PRO A 123 2.24 10.75 -13.28
C PRO A 123 3.20 11.38 -14.29
N ASP A 124 2.70 11.84 -15.45
CA ASP A 124 3.51 12.53 -16.47
C ASP A 124 4.18 13.81 -15.93
N LEU A 125 3.67 14.35 -14.82
CA LEU A 125 4.21 15.55 -14.17
C LEU A 125 5.21 15.24 -13.06
N TYR A 126 5.45 13.97 -12.71
CA TYR A 126 6.37 13.58 -11.64
C TYR A 126 7.84 13.82 -11.98
N GLY A 127 8.22 13.85 -13.26
CA GLY A 127 9.55 14.34 -13.68
C GLY A 127 9.59 15.86 -13.85
N THR A 128 8.54 16.41 -14.47
CA THR A 128 8.44 17.84 -14.83
C THR A 128 8.46 18.75 -13.60
N ILE A 129 7.55 18.56 -12.65
CA ILE A 129 7.42 19.48 -11.50
C ILE A 129 8.72 19.55 -10.67
N PRO A 130 9.36 18.42 -10.29
CA PRO A 130 10.62 18.46 -9.56
C PRO A 130 11.75 19.17 -10.30
N GLN A 131 11.84 19.00 -11.63
CA GLN A 131 12.84 19.67 -12.47
C GLN A 131 12.66 21.21 -12.44
N TYR A 132 11.43 21.69 -12.58
CA TYR A 132 11.17 23.14 -12.57
C TYR A 132 11.26 23.74 -11.16
N LEU A 133 10.93 22.99 -10.10
CA LEU A 133 11.24 23.37 -8.72
C LEU A 133 12.75 23.56 -8.54
N ALA A 134 13.56 22.62 -9.03
CA ALA A 134 15.01 22.70 -8.94
C ALA A 134 15.59 23.87 -9.74
N THR A 135 15.09 24.11 -10.96
CA THR A 135 15.49 25.25 -11.79
C THR A 135 15.22 26.61 -11.10
N ALA A 136 14.18 26.69 -10.27
CA ALA A 136 13.86 27.87 -9.48
C ALA A 136 14.58 27.93 -8.11
N GLY A 137 15.47 26.98 -7.81
CA GLY A 137 16.18 26.87 -6.53
C GLY A 137 15.30 26.45 -5.35
N LEU A 138 14.10 25.92 -5.61
CA LEU A 138 13.13 25.55 -4.58
C LEU A 138 13.42 24.18 -3.93
N ASN A 139 14.43 23.45 -4.41
CA ASN A 139 14.95 22.20 -3.83
C ASN A 139 16.18 22.40 -2.94
N ASP A 140 16.74 23.61 -2.85
CA ASP A 140 17.94 23.92 -2.05
C ASP A 140 17.67 23.79 -0.54
N GLN A 141 18.55 23.06 0.15
CA GLN A 141 18.46 22.78 1.58
C GLN A 141 19.38 23.64 2.45
N THR A 142 20.07 24.64 1.88
CA THR A 142 21.04 25.49 2.61
C THR A 142 20.44 26.16 3.85
N THR A 143 19.17 26.57 3.81
CA THR A 143 18.51 27.31 4.90
C THR A 143 17.40 26.53 5.61
N GLY A 144 16.94 25.41 5.05
CA GLY A 144 15.82 24.64 5.57
C GLY A 144 15.56 23.41 4.71
N TRP A 145 14.97 22.36 5.28
CA TRP A 145 14.76 21.12 4.55
C TRP A 145 13.73 21.28 3.43
N LYS A 146 13.96 20.57 2.33
CA LYS A 146 13.06 20.46 1.17
C LYS A 146 12.75 19.01 0.93
N ARG A 147 11.47 18.67 0.92
CA ARG A 147 10.97 17.30 0.76
C ARG A 147 9.86 17.29 -0.26
N ILE A 148 9.75 16.20 -1.00
CA ILE A 148 8.74 16.03 -2.04
C ILE A 148 8.06 14.68 -1.90
N ILE A 149 6.75 14.72 -1.78
CA ILE A 149 5.87 13.58 -1.71
C ILE A 149 5.36 13.28 -3.12
N ILE A 150 5.55 12.04 -3.56
CA ILE A 150 5.19 11.57 -4.89
C ILE A 150 4.21 10.41 -4.73
N GLU A 151 3.11 10.48 -5.45
CA GLU A 151 2.07 9.44 -5.48
C GLU A 151 2.40 8.31 -6.45
N LYS A 152 1.73 7.17 -6.29
CA LYS A 152 1.79 6.09 -7.28
C LYS A 152 1.01 6.49 -8.55
N PRO A 153 1.35 5.93 -9.74
CA PRO A 153 2.39 4.95 -10.03
C PRO A 153 3.82 5.51 -10.17
N PHE A 154 4.83 4.71 -9.78
CA PHE A 154 6.26 5.00 -9.96
C PHE A 154 6.79 4.30 -11.22
N GLY A 155 6.38 4.81 -12.37
CA GLY A 155 6.53 4.11 -13.65
C GLY A 155 5.42 3.06 -13.87
N TYR A 156 5.34 2.56 -15.10
CA TYR A 156 4.38 1.53 -15.53
C TYR A 156 5.07 0.21 -15.91
N ASP A 157 6.39 0.25 -16.01
CA ASP A 157 7.31 -0.83 -16.29
C ASP A 157 8.71 -0.43 -15.78
N LEU A 158 9.68 -1.34 -15.91
CA LEU A 158 11.04 -1.09 -15.47
C LEU A 158 11.69 0.10 -16.19
N GLU A 159 11.46 0.26 -17.50
CA GLU A 159 12.09 1.33 -18.29
C GLU A 159 11.60 2.71 -17.86
N SER A 160 10.28 2.88 -17.76
CA SER A 160 9.67 4.13 -17.29
C SER A 160 10.00 4.43 -15.82
N ALA A 161 10.13 3.41 -14.97
CA ALA A 161 10.57 3.60 -13.59
C ALA A 161 12.04 4.05 -13.50
N LEU A 162 12.92 3.48 -14.33
CA LEU A 162 14.32 3.91 -14.42
C LEU A 162 14.44 5.34 -14.96
N LYS A 163 13.64 5.69 -15.97
CA LYS A 163 13.57 7.05 -16.50
C LYS A 163 13.13 8.05 -15.43
N LEU A 164 12.04 7.77 -14.72
CA LEU A 164 11.56 8.64 -13.64
C LEU A 164 12.60 8.77 -12.52
N LYS A 165 13.28 7.67 -12.16
CA LYS A 165 14.40 7.71 -11.21
C LYS A 165 15.50 8.65 -11.67
N ASP A 166 15.97 8.54 -12.92
CA ASP A 166 17.05 9.37 -13.44
C ASP A 166 16.62 10.85 -13.51
N GLU A 167 15.37 11.15 -13.87
CA GLU A 167 14.81 12.50 -13.85
C GLU A 167 14.77 13.10 -12.44
N LEU A 168 14.35 12.33 -11.44
CA LEU A 168 14.28 12.79 -10.05
C LEU A 168 15.68 12.97 -9.44
N LEU A 169 16.54 11.96 -9.55
CA LEU A 169 17.85 11.95 -8.90
C LEU A 169 18.88 12.86 -9.57
N LYS A 170 18.56 13.41 -10.75
CA LYS A 170 19.36 14.46 -11.39
C LYS A 170 19.46 15.71 -10.52
N ASP A 171 18.33 16.13 -9.96
CA ASP A 171 18.21 17.41 -9.25
C ASP A 171 17.84 17.25 -7.76
N TRP A 172 17.41 16.07 -7.33
CA TRP A 172 16.98 15.79 -5.95
C TRP A 172 17.79 14.65 -5.33
N LYS A 173 18.01 14.74 -4.01
CA LYS A 173 18.62 13.64 -3.25
C LYS A 173 17.57 12.65 -2.78
N GLU A 174 17.94 11.38 -2.63
CA GLU A 174 17.02 10.32 -2.18
C GLU A 174 16.36 10.62 -0.82
N GLU A 175 17.08 11.26 0.11
CA GLU A 175 16.56 11.68 1.42
C GLU A 175 15.44 12.74 1.35
N GLN A 176 15.28 13.39 0.19
CA GLN A 176 14.24 14.39 -0.05
C GLN A 176 12.98 13.78 -0.67
N LEU A 177 13.04 12.53 -1.13
CA LEU A 177 11.99 11.88 -1.92
C LEU A 177 11.13 10.96 -1.04
N TYR A 178 9.83 11.26 -0.95
CA TYR A 178 8.85 10.56 -0.13
C TYR A 178 7.83 9.89 -1.05
N ARG A 179 8.09 8.64 -1.41
CA ARG A 179 7.24 7.87 -2.33
C ARG A 179 6.15 7.15 -1.56
N ILE A 180 4.91 7.58 -1.78
CA ILE A 180 3.76 7.05 -1.03
C ILE A 180 3.42 5.63 -1.48
N ASP A 181 3.39 4.76 -0.49
CA ASP A 181 2.56 3.56 -0.48
C ASP A 181 1.63 3.64 0.73
N HIS A 182 0.34 3.88 0.50
CA HIS A 182 -0.63 4.04 1.58
C HIS A 182 -0.88 2.75 2.39
N TYR A 183 -0.45 1.57 1.94
CA TYR A 183 -0.50 0.35 2.75
C TYR A 183 0.54 0.40 3.87
N LEU A 184 1.73 0.97 3.62
CA LEU A 184 2.76 1.15 4.66
C LEU A 184 2.28 2.08 5.78
N GLY A 185 1.39 3.02 5.47
CA GLY A 185 0.76 3.91 6.45
C GLY A 185 -0.31 3.26 7.33
N LYS A 186 -0.66 1.99 7.13
CA LYS A 186 -1.64 1.29 7.97
C LYS A 186 -1.00 0.81 9.28
N GLU A 187 -1.72 0.99 10.39
CA GLU A 187 -1.24 0.63 11.73
C GLU A 187 -0.83 -0.85 11.84
N THR A 188 -1.63 -1.74 11.27
CA THR A 188 -1.39 -3.20 11.27
C THR A 188 -0.14 -3.62 10.50
N VAL A 189 0.24 -2.88 9.46
CA VAL A 189 1.47 -3.16 8.72
C VAL A 189 2.70 -2.84 9.58
N GLN A 190 2.66 -1.78 10.39
CA GLN A 190 3.71 -1.50 11.37
C GLN A 190 3.73 -2.51 12.51
N ASN A 191 2.55 -2.97 12.96
CA ASN A 191 2.48 -4.00 13.98
C ASN A 191 3.12 -5.31 13.57
N LEU A 192 3.27 -5.58 12.27
CA LEU A 192 4.04 -6.72 11.79
C LEU A 192 5.47 -6.70 12.35
N LEU A 193 6.14 -5.54 12.37
CA LEU A 193 7.48 -5.37 12.94
C LEU A 193 7.48 -5.66 14.45
N VAL A 194 6.48 -5.13 15.17
CA VAL A 194 6.34 -5.35 16.62
C VAL A 194 6.08 -6.82 16.92
N THR A 195 5.17 -7.45 16.18
CA THR A 195 4.80 -8.86 16.31
C THR A 195 6.04 -9.74 16.14
N ARG A 196 6.88 -9.47 15.15
CA ARG A 196 8.10 -10.23 14.89
C ARG A 196 9.20 -9.95 15.91
N PHE A 197 9.59 -8.69 16.08
CA PHE A 197 10.85 -8.34 16.74
C PHE A 197 10.70 -7.98 18.22
N SER A 198 9.48 -7.81 18.74
CA SER A 198 9.23 -7.57 20.17
C SER A 198 8.81 -8.83 20.93
N ASN A 199 8.61 -9.96 20.26
CA ASN A 199 8.05 -11.18 20.87
C ASN A 199 9.01 -12.36 20.73
N GLY A 200 9.61 -12.77 21.86
CA GLY A 200 10.54 -13.90 21.91
C GLY A 200 9.94 -15.25 21.51
N ILE A 201 8.60 -15.36 21.45
CA ILE A 201 7.90 -16.58 21.00
C ILE A 201 7.84 -16.71 19.48
N PHE A 202 7.80 -15.59 18.73
CA PHE A 202 7.56 -15.61 17.28
C PHE A 202 8.85 -15.66 16.48
N GLU A 203 9.86 -14.85 16.82
CA GLU A 203 11.08 -14.76 16.02
C GLU A 203 11.83 -16.10 15.86
N PRO A 204 11.94 -16.97 16.88
CA PRO A 204 12.56 -18.29 16.71
C PRO A 204 11.82 -19.20 15.72
N LEU A 205 10.51 -19.01 15.55
CA LEU A 205 9.67 -19.78 14.63
C LEU A 205 9.66 -19.18 13.21
N TRP A 206 10.28 -18.00 13.01
CA TRP A 206 10.13 -17.22 11.78
C TRP A 206 11.15 -17.58 10.69
N ASN A 207 11.30 -18.87 10.37
CA ASN A 207 12.27 -19.36 9.39
C ASN A 207 11.85 -20.70 8.76
N ASN A 208 12.58 -21.12 7.73
CA ASN A 208 12.32 -22.35 6.97
C ASN A 208 12.29 -23.65 7.80
N ASN A 209 12.81 -23.69 9.04
CA ASN A 209 12.72 -24.90 9.86
C ASN A 209 11.31 -25.12 10.39
N PHE A 210 10.54 -24.05 10.58
CA PHE A 210 9.21 -24.09 11.20
C PHE A 210 8.10 -23.64 10.25
N ILE A 211 8.38 -22.75 9.30
CA ILE A 211 7.40 -22.27 8.34
C ILE A 211 7.38 -23.21 7.12
N HIS A 212 6.17 -23.64 6.76
CA HIS A 212 5.92 -24.38 5.52
C HIS A 212 5.80 -23.42 4.34
N HIS A 213 4.94 -22.41 4.45
CA HIS A 213 4.72 -21.42 3.40
C HIS A 213 4.09 -20.14 3.98
N VAL A 214 4.10 -19.08 3.17
CA VAL A 214 3.49 -17.79 3.50
C VAL A 214 2.47 -17.43 2.42
N GLU A 215 1.26 -17.07 2.83
CA GLU A 215 0.23 -16.52 1.95
C GLU A 215 0.02 -15.03 2.23
N VAL A 216 -0.04 -14.21 1.19
CA VAL A 216 -0.43 -12.81 1.26
C VAL A 216 -1.62 -12.61 0.33
N THR A 217 -2.78 -12.32 0.92
CA THR A 217 -4.03 -12.09 0.18
C THR A 217 -4.42 -10.63 0.28
N SER A 218 -4.76 -10.02 -0.85
CA SER A 218 -5.51 -8.76 -0.88
C SER A 218 -6.70 -8.86 -1.82
N SER A 219 -7.89 -9.02 -1.27
CA SER A 219 -9.13 -9.10 -2.03
C SER A 219 -9.96 -7.83 -1.92
N GLU A 220 -10.65 -7.49 -2.99
CA GLU A 220 -11.62 -6.40 -3.03
C GLU A 220 -12.96 -6.94 -3.53
N SER A 221 -14.05 -6.63 -2.83
CA SER A 221 -15.40 -6.98 -3.28
C SER A 221 -15.96 -6.06 -4.36
N ILE A 222 -15.36 -4.87 -4.50
CA ILE A 222 -15.73 -3.88 -5.51
C ILE A 222 -15.10 -4.21 -6.88
N GLY A 223 -15.72 -3.69 -7.95
CA GLY A 223 -15.19 -3.78 -9.31
C GLY A 223 -14.19 -2.67 -9.62
N VAL A 224 -14.03 -2.37 -10.92
CA VAL A 224 -13.24 -1.20 -11.36
C VAL A 224 -14.01 0.12 -11.28
N GLU A 225 -15.33 0.06 -11.09
CA GLU A 225 -16.20 1.23 -10.94
C GLU A 225 -15.95 2.25 -12.07
N GLN A 226 -15.88 3.55 -11.76
CA GLN A 226 -15.63 4.61 -12.74
C GLN A 226 -14.17 4.70 -13.24
N ARG A 227 -13.31 3.75 -12.85
CA ARG A 227 -11.87 3.77 -13.18
C ARG A 227 -11.49 2.79 -14.29
N GLY A 228 -12.47 2.28 -15.05
CA GLY A 228 -12.26 1.30 -16.12
C GLY A 228 -11.11 1.66 -17.06
N GLY A 229 -11.14 2.85 -17.67
CA GLY A 229 -10.11 3.28 -18.63
C GLY A 229 -8.70 3.45 -18.05
N TYR A 230 -8.57 3.84 -16.79
CA TYR A 230 -7.28 3.87 -16.10
C TYR A 230 -6.81 2.45 -15.77
N TYR A 231 -7.70 1.63 -15.20
CA TYR A 231 -7.38 0.30 -14.73
C TYR A 231 -6.99 -0.64 -15.89
N ASP A 232 -7.59 -0.45 -17.07
CA ASP A 232 -7.32 -1.25 -18.27
C ASP A 232 -5.87 -1.12 -18.78
N ASN A 233 -5.13 -0.10 -18.33
CA ASN A 233 -3.70 0.06 -18.62
C ASN A 233 -2.79 -0.39 -17.46
N SER A 234 -3.36 -0.62 -16.27
CA SER A 234 -2.62 -1.00 -15.07
C SER A 234 -2.67 -2.50 -14.85
N GLY A 235 -3.88 -3.06 -14.74
CA GLY A 235 -4.11 -4.43 -14.28
C GLY A 235 -3.82 -4.64 -12.79
N ALA A 236 -4.23 -5.80 -12.27
CA ALA A 236 -4.08 -6.15 -10.87
C ALA A 236 -2.60 -6.28 -10.45
N LEU A 237 -1.73 -6.72 -11.35
CA LEU A 237 -0.32 -6.92 -11.04
C LEU A 237 0.40 -5.59 -10.76
N ARG A 238 0.14 -4.54 -11.56
CA ARG A 238 0.72 -3.21 -11.32
C ARG A 238 0.01 -2.43 -10.21
N ASP A 239 -1.32 -2.55 -10.11
CA ASP A 239 -2.07 -1.73 -9.15
C ASP A 239 -1.83 -2.14 -7.69
N MET A 240 -1.63 -3.44 -7.46
CA MET A 240 -1.60 -4.03 -6.11
C MET A 240 -0.32 -4.81 -5.80
N VAL A 241 0.17 -5.66 -6.71
CA VAL A 241 1.31 -6.55 -6.40
C VAL A 241 2.62 -5.77 -6.37
N GLN A 242 2.89 -4.99 -7.42
CA GLN A 242 4.18 -4.30 -7.61
C GLN A 242 4.58 -3.40 -6.43
N ASN A 243 3.60 -2.84 -5.74
CA ASN A 243 3.79 -1.93 -4.61
C ASN A 243 3.37 -2.59 -3.30
N HIS A 244 2.07 -2.60 -3.01
CA HIS A 244 1.47 -2.89 -1.72
C HIS A 244 1.84 -4.28 -1.23
N LEU A 245 1.63 -5.31 -2.05
CA LEU A 245 1.83 -6.70 -1.59
C LEU A 245 3.29 -7.08 -1.53
N LEU A 246 4.14 -6.61 -2.46
CA LEU A 246 5.58 -6.83 -2.36
C LEU A 246 6.19 -6.14 -1.14
N GLN A 247 5.69 -4.97 -0.75
CA GLN A 247 6.10 -4.30 0.48
C GLN A 247 5.67 -5.08 1.74
N VAL A 248 4.43 -5.60 1.77
CA VAL A 248 3.96 -6.47 2.87
C VAL A 248 4.79 -7.77 2.93
N VAL A 249 5.13 -8.36 1.78
CA VAL A 249 6.04 -9.52 1.70
C VAL A 249 7.40 -9.17 2.26
N ALA A 250 7.97 -8.01 1.89
CA ALA A 250 9.28 -7.59 2.37
C ALA A 250 9.30 -7.41 3.89
N LEU A 251 8.29 -6.76 4.47
CA LEU A 251 8.15 -6.62 5.93
C LEU A 251 7.98 -7.98 6.63
N THR A 252 7.27 -8.93 5.99
CA THR A 252 7.13 -10.31 6.48
C THR A 252 8.45 -11.07 6.45
N ALA A 253 9.27 -10.85 5.43
CA ALA A 253 10.45 -11.65 5.14
C ALA A 253 11.78 -11.06 5.61
N MET A 254 11.85 -9.76 5.91
CA MET A 254 13.09 -9.07 6.25
C MET A 254 13.76 -9.63 7.51
N GLU A 255 15.08 -9.51 7.61
CA GLU A 255 15.79 -9.84 8.85
C GLU A 255 15.49 -8.79 9.95
N PRO A 256 15.75 -9.11 11.23
CA PRO A 256 15.73 -8.11 12.30
C PRO A 256 16.69 -6.96 11.96
N PRO A 257 16.20 -5.71 11.87
CA PRO A 257 17.05 -4.57 11.58
C PRO A 257 17.96 -4.28 12.78
N ALA A 258 19.17 -3.75 12.52
CA ALA A 258 20.12 -3.40 13.58
C ALA A 258 19.61 -2.28 14.51
N SER A 259 18.65 -1.48 14.06
CA SER A 259 18.00 -0.42 14.83
C SER A 259 16.64 -0.07 14.21
N LEU A 260 15.86 0.77 14.90
CA LEU A 260 14.61 1.34 14.38
C LEU A 260 14.84 2.57 13.48
N GLU A 261 16.09 2.90 13.14
CA GLU A 261 16.37 3.99 12.21
C GLU A 261 15.82 3.67 10.80
N PRO A 262 15.24 4.66 10.09
CA PRO A 262 14.60 4.43 8.80
C PRO A 262 15.50 3.75 7.75
N SER A 263 16.80 4.03 7.78
CA SER A 263 17.78 3.39 6.89
C SER A 263 18.00 1.91 7.21
N SER A 264 17.99 1.53 8.50
CA SER A 264 18.19 0.14 8.93
C SER A 264 17.03 -0.73 8.48
N ILE A 265 15.79 -0.26 8.66
CA ILE A 265 14.58 -0.98 8.23
C ILE A 265 14.56 -1.13 6.70
N ARG A 266 14.76 -0.02 5.97
CA ARG A 266 14.75 -0.04 4.49
C ARG A 266 15.86 -0.88 3.88
N ASN A 267 17.02 -0.99 4.53
CA ASN A 267 18.09 -1.88 4.08
C ASN A 267 17.66 -3.36 4.14
N GLU A 268 16.97 -3.78 5.21
CA GLU A 268 16.50 -5.16 5.31
C GLU A 268 15.32 -5.45 4.36
N ILE A 269 14.44 -4.47 4.10
CA ILE A 269 13.43 -4.54 3.03
C ILE A 269 14.11 -4.72 1.66
N TYR A 270 15.10 -3.87 1.35
CA TYR A 270 15.82 -3.94 0.08
C TYR A 270 16.55 -5.28 -0.10
N LYS A 271 17.15 -5.81 0.97
CA LYS A 271 17.80 -7.13 0.97
C LYS A 271 16.83 -8.26 0.62
N VAL A 272 15.58 -8.19 1.05
CA VAL A 272 14.54 -9.13 0.60
C VAL A 272 14.32 -9.00 -0.90
N PHE A 273 14.14 -7.79 -1.42
CA PHE A 273 13.93 -7.58 -2.86
C PHE A 273 15.11 -8.03 -3.71
N GLN A 274 16.35 -7.87 -3.23
CA GLN A 274 17.54 -8.42 -3.88
C GLN A 274 17.57 -9.96 -3.87
N SER A 275 16.90 -10.58 -2.89
CA SER A 275 16.82 -12.03 -2.72
C SER A 275 15.60 -12.65 -3.42
N LEU A 276 14.74 -11.87 -4.07
CA LEU A 276 13.63 -12.42 -4.84
C LEU A 276 14.18 -13.22 -6.02
N ARG A 277 13.81 -14.50 -6.10
CA ARG A 277 14.22 -15.36 -7.21
C ARG A 277 13.59 -14.84 -8.52
N PRO A 278 14.38 -14.48 -9.55
CA PRO A 278 13.84 -14.05 -10.83
C PRO A 278 13.00 -15.15 -11.50
N PHE A 279 11.90 -14.79 -12.15
CA PHE A 279 11.10 -15.72 -12.94
C PHE A 279 11.81 -16.08 -14.26
N SER A 280 11.97 -17.37 -14.53
CA SER A 280 12.24 -17.86 -15.88
C SER A 280 10.95 -17.88 -16.73
N SER A 281 11.07 -18.07 -18.04
CA SER A 281 9.91 -18.20 -18.93
C SER A 281 8.97 -19.35 -18.56
N ASP A 282 9.53 -20.44 -18.03
CA ASP A 282 8.74 -21.60 -17.59
C ASP A 282 8.09 -21.33 -16.24
N ASP A 283 8.80 -20.65 -15.32
CA ASP A 283 8.22 -20.24 -14.04
C ASP A 283 7.00 -19.35 -14.23
N VAL A 284 6.99 -18.45 -15.22
CA VAL A 284 5.79 -17.63 -15.45
C VAL A 284 4.58 -18.50 -15.77
N LYS A 285 4.74 -19.56 -16.57
CA LYS A 285 3.63 -20.44 -16.96
C LYS A 285 3.10 -21.27 -15.79
N THR A 286 3.97 -21.72 -14.89
CA THR A 286 3.60 -22.65 -13.81
C THR A 286 3.37 -21.98 -12.47
N ASN A 287 3.98 -20.82 -12.23
CA ASN A 287 4.01 -20.15 -10.93
C ASN A 287 3.27 -18.80 -10.94
N THR A 288 2.64 -18.42 -12.06
CA THR A 288 1.80 -17.22 -12.11
C THR A 288 0.45 -17.52 -12.74
N LEU A 289 -0.57 -16.80 -12.30
CA LEU A 289 -1.92 -16.91 -12.84
C LEU A 289 -2.55 -15.53 -12.95
N ARG A 290 -3.21 -15.29 -14.07
CA ARG A 290 -4.00 -14.09 -14.35
C ARG A 290 -5.45 -14.46 -14.62
N GLY A 291 -6.36 -13.67 -14.09
CA GLY A 291 -7.79 -13.84 -14.30
C GLY A 291 -8.51 -12.53 -14.57
N GLN A 292 -9.72 -12.64 -15.12
CA GLN A 292 -10.61 -11.52 -15.38
C GLN A 292 -12.05 -11.87 -14.97
N TYR A 293 -12.66 -11.03 -14.13
CA TYR A 293 -14.01 -11.31 -13.64
C TYR A 293 -15.05 -11.24 -14.77
N THR A 294 -15.96 -12.21 -14.77
CA THR A 294 -17.09 -12.32 -15.68
C THR A 294 -18.39 -11.94 -15.00
N ALA A 295 -19.41 -11.63 -15.80
CA ALA A 295 -20.73 -11.33 -15.29
C ALA A 295 -21.27 -12.48 -14.42
N SER A 296 -21.97 -12.13 -13.35
CA SER A 296 -22.61 -13.09 -12.43
C SER A 296 -23.86 -12.47 -11.79
N THR A 297 -24.61 -13.27 -11.03
CA THR A 297 -25.74 -12.78 -10.24
C THR A 297 -25.38 -12.88 -8.76
N LEU A 298 -25.22 -11.75 -8.08
CA LEU A 298 -24.88 -11.66 -6.67
C LEU A 298 -26.06 -11.09 -5.90
N LYS A 299 -26.56 -11.79 -4.87
CA LYS A 299 -27.67 -11.34 -4.00
C LYS A 299 -28.90 -10.82 -4.81
N LYS A 300 -29.19 -11.46 -5.95
CA LYS A 300 -30.25 -11.12 -6.94
C LYS A 300 -30.00 -9.88 -7.81
N GLU A 301 -28.82 -9.28 -7.73
CA GLU A 301 -28.38 -8.19 -8.61
C GLU A 301 -27.39 -8.71 -9.65
N LYS A 302 -27.48 -8.18 -10.88
CA LYS A 302 -26.54 -8.53 -11.96
C LYS A 302 -25.24 -7.77 -11.75
N ALA A 303 -24.15 -8.48 -11.52
CA ALA A 303 -22.80 -7.94 -11.58
C ALA A 303 -22.31 -7.98 -13.03
N LEU A 304 -21.79 -6.86 -13.52
CA LEU A 304 -21.22 -6.75 -14.86
C LEU A 304 -19.88 -7.51 -14.94
N GLY A 305 -19.60 -8.06 -16.12
CA GLY A 305 -18.26 -8.56 -16.44
C GLY A 305 -17.29 -7.40 -16.70
N TYR A 306 -15.98 -7.63 -16.55
CA TYR A 306 -15.01 -6.54 -16.66
C TYR A 306 -15.05 -5.80 -18.01
N ARG A 307 -15.23 -6.54 -19.11
CA ARG A 307 -15.36 -6.00 -20.48
C ARG A 307 -16.67 -5.25 -20.74
N GLU A 308 -17.62 -5.32 -19.80
CA GLU A 308 -18.90 -4.62 -19.85
C GLU A 308 -18.87 -3.32 -19.02
N GLU A 309 -17.79 -3.06 -18.27
CA GLU A 309 -17.63 -1.88 -17.42
C GLU A 309 -17.32 -0.63 -18.26
N GLU A 310 -17.73 0.54 -17.76
CA GLU A 310 -17.55 1.81 -18.46
C GLU A 310 -16.06 2.13 -18.67
N GLY A 311 -15.70 2.44 -19.92
CA GLY A 311 -14.34 2.81 -20.29
C GLY A 311 -13.36 1.65 -20.46
N VAL A 312 -13.81 0.39 -20.37
CA VAL A 312 -12.98 -0.80 -20.63
C VAL A 312 -13.12 -1.24 -22.09
N ASN A 313 -12.01 -1.68 -22.69
CA ASN A 313 -12.06 -2.25 -24.04
C ASN A 313 -12.79 -3.60 -24.05
N MET A 314 -13.75 -3.79 -24.96
CA MET A 314 -14.50 -5.05 -25.13
C MET A 314 -13.60 -6.27 -25.42
N GLN A 315 -12.40 -6.05 -25.95
CA GLN A 315 -11.39 -7.09 -26.21
C GLN A 315 -10.24 -7.08 -25.20
N SER A 316 -10.40 -6.36 -24.08
CA SER A 316 -9.36 -6.25 -23.06
C SER A 316 -8.93 -7.62 -22.55
N THR A 317 -7.61 -7.79 -22.47
CA THR A 317 -6.99 -8.95 -21.80
C THR A 317 -6.50 -8.59 -20.40
N THR A 318 -6.70 -7.36 -19.93
CA THR A 318 -6.19 -6.89 -18.65
C THR A 318 -6.69 -7.72 -17.49
N GLU A 319 -5.79 -8.13 -16.61
CA GLU A 319 -6.11 -8.97 -15.48
C GLU A 319 -6.76 -8.15 -14.34
N THR A 320 -7.87 -8.65 -13.82
CA THR A 320 -8.51 -8.15 -12.60
C THR A 320 -8.25 -9.06 -11.39
N TYR A 321 -7.56 -10.19 -11.61
CA TYR A 321 -7.01 -11.10 -10.62
C TYR A 321 -5.58 -11.48 -11.01
N ALA A 322 -4.68 -11.50 -10.04
CA ALA A 322 -3.31 -11.99 -10.21
C ALA A 322 -2.91 -12.84 -9.00
N ALA A 323 -2.29 -13.99 -9.26
CA ALA A 323 -1.68 -14.83 -8.23
C ALA A 323 -0.27 -15.26 -8.66
N LEU A 324 0.66 -15.28 -7.70
CA LEU A 324 2.07 -15.57 -7.91
C LEU A 324 2.58 -16.49 -6.82
N LYS A 325 3.36 -17.48 -7.22
CA LYS A 325 4.22 -18.29 -6.37
C LYS A 325 5.66 -17.92 -6.66
N PHE A 326 6.44 -17.61 -5.63
CA PHE A 326 7.86 -17.33 -5.78
C PHE A 326 8.64 -17.70 -4.52
N TYR A 327 9.96 -17.56 -4.59
CA TYR A 327 10.88 -17.88 -3.50
C TYR A 327 11.78 -16.68 -3.20
N ILE A 328 12.21 -16.60 -1.94
CA ILE A 328 13.19 -15.63 -1.46
C ILE A 328 14.48 -16.42 -1.16
N ASP A 329 15.49 -16.24 -1.99
CA ASP A 329 16.76 -16.97 -1.97
C ASP A 329 17.71 -16.38 -0.92
N ASN A 330 17.39 -16.62 0.35
CA ASN A 330 18.27 -16.31 1.48
C ASN A 330 18.23 -17.42 2.54
N TRP A 331 19.09 -17.29 3.58
CA TRP A 331 19.23 -18.32 4.62
C TRP A 331 17.92 -18.61 5.38
N ARG A 332 17.12 -17.58 5.65
CA ARG A 332 15.87 -17.70 6.41
C ARG A 332 14.77 -18.39 5.63
N TRP A 333 14.66 -18.10 4.33
CA TRP A 333 13.51 -18.49 3.50
C TRP A 333 13.82 -19.54 2.44
N GLY A 334 15.05 -20.06 2.39
CA GLY A 334 15.45 -21.12 1.47
C GLY A 334 14.42 -22.27 1.42
N GLY A 335 13.82 -22.47 0.25
CA GLY A 335 12.82 -23.51 -0.01
C GLY A 335 11.39 -23.22 0.44
N VAL A 336 11.11 -22.08 1.11
CA VAL A 336 9.76 -21.71 1.54
C VAL A 336 9.07 -20.94 0.42
N PRO A 337 7.95 -21.43 -0.14
CA PRO A 337 7.20 -20.70 -1.15
C PRO A 337 6.41 -19.54 -0.51
N PHE A 338 6.43 -18.41 -1.20
CA PHE A 338 5.57 -17.27 -0.96
C PHE A 338 4.49 -17.23 -2.01
N TYR A 339 3.24 -17.20 -1.55
CA TYR A 339 2.06 -17.10 -2.38
C TYR A 339 1.44 -15.72 -2.20
N VAL A 340 1.32 -14.96 -3.28
CA VAL A 340 0.66 -13.65 -3.27
C VAL A 340 -0.52 -13.71 -4.21
N ARG A 341 -1.70 -13.27 -3.76
CA ARG A 341 -2.84 -13.09 -4.65
C ARG A 341 -3.59 -11.79 -4.40
N THR A 342 -4.17 -11.27 -5.47
CA THR A 342 -5.02 -10.09 -5.44
C THR A 342 -6.13 -10.20 -6.47
N GLY A 343 -7.29 -9.62 -6.18
CA GLY A 343 -8.35 -9.54 -7.17
C GLY A 343 -9.50 -8.62 -6.79
N LYS A 344 -10.20 -8.17 -7.84
CA LYS A 344 -11.45 -7.40 -7.74
C LYS A 344 -12.66 -8.31 -7.91
N ARG A 345 -13.83 -7.87 -7.43
CA ARG A 345 -15.06 -8.66 -7.39
C ARG A 345 -14.85 -10.03 -6.72
N LEU A 346 -14.06 -10.08 -5.65
CA LEU A 346 -13.95 -11.26 -4.79
C LEU A 346 -15.06 -11.22 -3.71
N PRO A 347 -15.31 -12.30 -2.94
CA PRO A 347 -16.51 -12.36 -2.09
C PRO A 347 -16.49 -11.32 -0.96
N THR A 348 -15.31 -11.02 -0.43
CA THR A 348 -15.12 -10.04 0.63
C THR A 348 -13.89 -9.18 0.39
N ARG A 349 -13.85 -8.01 1.03
CA ARG A 349 -12.65 -7.18 1.09
C ARG A 349 -11.79 -7.66 2.25
N VAL A 350 -10.55 -8.07 1.98
CA VAL A 350 -9.57 -8.44 3.00
C VAL A 350 -8.16 -8.13 2.54
N THR A 351 -7.28 -7.79 3.48
CA THR A 351 -5.84 -7.87 3.31
C THR A 351 -5.26 -8.60 4.51
N GLU A 352 -4.54 -9.69 4.29
CA GLU A 352 -3.92 -10.47 5.36
C GLU A 352 -2.61 -11.14 4.92
N VAL A 353 -1.77 -11.42 5.91
CA VAL A 353 -0.59 -12.30 5.80
C VAL A 353 -0.86 -13.53 6.65
N VAL A 354 -0.69 -14.72 6.08
CA VAL A 354 -0.88 -15.98 6.80
C VAL A 354 0.38 -16.81 6.72
N ILE A 355 0.88 -17.20 7.88
CA ILE A 355 2.07 -18.02 8.04
C ILE A 355 1.61 -19.41 8.42
N HIS A 356 1.87 -20.37 7.56
CA HIS A 356 1.53 -21.76 7.77
C HIS A 356 2.74 -22.48 8.33
N PHE A 357 2.62 -23.04 9.53
CA PHE A 357 3.70 -23.80 10.16
C PHE A 357 3.73 -25.23 9.64
N LYS A 358 4.91 -25.84 9.68
CA LYS A 358 5.10 -27.26 9.37
C LYS A 358 4.37 -28.14 10.40
N PRO A 359 3.88 -29.32 9.99
CA PRO A 359 3.31 -30.28 10.93
C PRO A 359 4.33 -30.72 11.96
N THR A 360 3.85 -31.22 13.10
CA THR A 360 4.75 -31.81 14.10
C THR A 360 5.45 -33.04 13.51
N PRO A 361 6.74 -33.25 13.83
CA PRO A 361 7.52 -34.33 13.23
C PRO A 361 7.07 -35.73 13.68
N HIS A 362 6.34 -35.83 14.79
CA HIS A 362 5.82 -37.08 15.32
C HIS A 362 4.33 -36.96 15.66
N PHE A 363 3.52 -37.77 14.98
CA PHE A 363 2.05 -37.76 15.09
C PHE A 363 1.57 -38.60 16.27
N LEU A 364 1.67 -38.05 17.49
CA LEU A 364 1.15 -38.71 18.70
C LEU A 364 -0.38 -38.65 18.81
N PHE A 365 -0.99 -37.61 18.24
CA PHE A 365 -2.39 -37.24 18.48
C PHE A 365 -3.21 -37.03 17.20
N SER A 366 -2.66 -37.38 16.04
CA SER A 366 -3.34 -37.26 14.75
C SER A 366 -3.12 -38.52 13.92
N ASN A 367 -4.19 -39.18 13.49
CA ASN A 367 -4.11 -40.42 12.69
C ASN A 367 -3.70 -40.18 11.22
N HIS A 368 -3.55 -38.93 10.78
CA HIS A 368 -3.18 -38.59 9.41
C HIS A 368 -2.16 -37.44 9.37
N ALA A 369 -1.17 -37.54 8.49
CA ALA A 369 -0.18 -36.52 8.19
C ALA A 369 -0.77 -35.38 7.31
N ASN A 370 -1.98 -34.93 7.62
CA ASN A 370 -2.67 -33.96 6.78
C ASN A 370 -2.47 -32.54 7.33
N CYS A 371 -2.03 -31.62 6.48
CA CYS A 371 -1.64 -30.26 6.88
C CYS A 371 -2.85 -29.35 7.19
N SER A 372 -4.07 -29.87 7.04
CA SER A 372 -5.32 -29.18 7.39
C SER A 372 -5.45 -28.88 8.90
N SER A 373 -4.63 -29.50 9.74
CA SER A 373 -4.55 -29.25 11.19
C SER A 373 -3.30 -28.47 11.63
N CYS A 374 -2.47 -27.99 10.69
CA CYS A 374 -1.26 -27.27 11.05
C CYS A 374 -1.55 -25.91 11.67
N ASN A 375 -0.64 -25.46 12.54
CA ASN A 375 -0.73 -24.16 13.15
C ASN A 375 -0.67 -23.06 12.07
N GLN A 376 -1.44 -22.00 12.27
CA GLN A 376 -1.44 -20.83 11.40
C GLN A 376 -1.33 -19.57 12.24
N LEU A 377 -0.50 -18.63 11.82
CA LEU A 377 -0.52 -17.26 12.32
C LEU A 377 -1.08 -16.35 11.23
N VAL A 378 -2.27 -15.81 11.48
CA VAL A 378 -2.98 -14.90 10.60
C VAL A 378 -2.78 -13.47 11.13
N ILE A 379 -2.20 -12.60 10.31
CA ILE A 379 -2.05 -11.18 10.58
C ILE A 379 -2.98 -10.44 9.64
N ARG A 380 -4.08 -9.92 10.18
CA ARG A 380 -5.12 -9.22 9.44
C ARG A 380 -4.78 -7.73 9.35
N ILE A 381 -4.53 -7.26 8.14
CA ILE A 381 -4.18 -5.87 7.86
C ILE A 381 -5.43 -4.99 7.75
N GLN A 382 -6.51 -5.50 7.12
CA GLN A 382 -7.82 -4.84 7.04
C GLN A 382 -8.86 -5.80 6.42
N PRO A 383 -10.17 -5.57 6.59
CA PRO A 383 -10.76 -4.93 7.77
C PRO A 383 -10.60 -5.85 8.99
N ASP A 384 -11.10 -5.41 10.15
CA ASP A 384 -11.04 -6.19 11.40
C ASP A 384 -9.59 -6.51 11.78
N GLU A 385 -8.81 -5.44 11.85
CA GLU A 385 -7.39 -5.41 12.15
C GLU A 385 -7.06 -6.26 13.39
N GLY A 386 -6.14 -7.22 13.27
CA GLY A 386 -5.86 -8.13 14.37
C GLY A 386 -4.86 -9.23 14.06
N VAL A 387 -4.62 -10.08 15.07
CA VAL A 387 -3.76 -11.25 14.98
C VAL A 387 -4.53 -12.47 15.48
N LEU A 388 -4.50 -13.56 14.72
CA LEU A 388 -5.15 -14.83 15.07
C LEU A 388 -4.11 -15.95 14.99
N LEU A 389 -3.97 -16.70 16.08
CA LEU A 389 -3.20 -17.94 16.14
C LEU A 389 -4.16 -19.14 16.14
N LYS A 390 -4.00 -20.02 15.17
CA LYS A 390 -4.68 -21.31 15.11
C LYS A 390 -3.77 -22.42 15.55
N PHE A 391 -4.27 -23.29 16.43
CA PHE A 391 -3.51 -24.43 16.95
C PHE A 391 -4.46 -25.54 17.43
N GLY A 392 -3.92 -26.76 17.52
CA GLY A 392 -4.68 -27.91 18.00
C GLY A 392 -4.86 -27.89 19.52
N MET A 393 -6.08 -28.17 19.98
CA MET A 393 -6.43 -28.35 21.39
C MET A 393 -7.28 -29.62 21.57
N LYS A 394 -7.12 -30.29 22.71
CA LYS A 394 -7.87 -31.51 23.03
C LYS A 394 -9.36 -31.20 23.17
N ILE A 395 -10.21 -32.00 22.52
CA ILE A 395 -11.65 -31.98 22.74
C ILE A 395 -11.95 -32.48 24.17
N PRO A 396 -12.74 -31.76 24.98
CA PRO A 396 -13.18 -32.25 26.29
C PRO A 396 -13.94 -33.59 26.16
N GLY A 397 -13.44 -34.63 26.82
CA GLY A 397 -14.00 -35.98 26.73
C GLY A 397 -12.96 -37.07 26.96
N SER A 398 -13.40 -38.31 26.74
CA SER A 398 -12.57 -39.53 26.71
C SER A 398 -11.81 -39.61 25.38
N GLY A 399 -10.52 -39.95 25.42
CA GLY A 399 -9.68 -40.02 24.21
C GLY A 399 -8.76 -38.81 24.08
N PHE A 400 -8.07 -38.72 22.94
CA PHE A 400 -7.11 -37.66 22.62
C PHE A 400 -7.44 -36.99 21.28
N ASP A 401 -8.72 -36.86 20.96
CA ASP A 401 -9.15 -36.17 19.75
C ASP A 401 -8.77 -34.69 19.82
N VAL A 402 -8.17 -34.18 18.75
CA VAL A 402 -7.68 -32.81 18.63
C VAL A 402 -8.59 -32.04 17.68
N GLN A 403 -9.00 -30.84 18.09
CA GLN A 403 -9.66 -29.86 17.24
C GLN A 403 -8.82 -28.59 17.14
N ASN A 404 -8.86 -27.90 16.01
CA ASN A 404 -8.25 -26.58 15.91
C ASN A 404 -9.11 -25.54 16.63
N VAL A 405 -8.44 -24.72 17.42
CA VAL A 405 -9.03 -23.58 18.13
C VAL A 405 -8.34 -22.30 17.71
N ASN A 406 -9.03 -21.19 17.94
CA ASN A 406 -8.57 -19.84 17.64
C ASN A 406 -8.17 -19.13 18.94
N MET A 407 -7.04 -18.44 18.92
CA MET A 407 -6.68 -17.42 19.89
C MET A 407 -6.44 -16.13 19.12
N ASP A 408 -7.31 -15.15 19.29
CA ASP A 408 -7.32 -13.92 18.54
C ASP A 408 -7.19 -12.67 19.42
N PHE A 409 -6.77 -11.61 18.76
CA PHE A 409 -6.64 -10.28 19.31
C PHE A 409 -7.09 -9.26 18.25
N HIS A 410 -8.06 -8.40 18.60
CA HIS A 410 -8.57 -7.36 17.73
C HIS A 410 -8.07 -5.97 18.15
N TYR A 411 -7.66 -5.15 17.18
CA TYR A 411 -7.20 -3.78 17.42
C TYR A 411 -8.29 -2.89 18.03
N SER A 412 -9.56 -3.15 17.68
CA SER A 412 -10.71 -2.46 18.26
C SER A 412 -10.78 -2.59 19.78
N ASP A 413 -10.17 -3.61 20.36
CA ASP A 413 -10.23 -3.88 21.81
C ASP A 413 -9.24 -3.03 22.60
N LEU A 414 -8.16 -2.54 21.96
CA LEU A 414 -7.11 -1.80 22.66
C LEU A 414 -7.50 -0.37 23.01
N THR A 415 -8.33 0.31 22.20
CA THR A 415 -8.52 1.75 22.40
C THR A 415 -9.89 2.30 22.02
N ASN A 416 -10.35 3.28 22.80
CA ASN A 416 -11.28 4.32 22.38
C ASN A 416 -10.58 5.45 21.57
N GLN A 417 -9.32 5.26 21.16
CA GLN A 417 -8.52 6.27 20.47
C GLN A 417 -8.69 6.14 18.96
N ARG A 418 -8.73 7.27 18.28
CA ARG A 418 -8.86 7.33 16.83
C ARG A 418 -7.58 6.80 16.16
N ILE A 419 -7.71 5.75 15.37
CA ILE A 419 -6.65 5.28 14.47
C ILE A 419 -6.50 6.32 13.35
N PRO A 420 -5.33 6.94 13.16
CA PRO A 420 -5.13 7.92 12.10
C PRO A 420 -5.28 7.26 10.72
N SER A 421 -5.76 8.01 9.73
CA SER A 421 -5.77 7.51 8.36
C SER A 421 -4.34 7.37 7.81
N ALA A 422 -4.15 6.51 6.81
CA ALA A 422 -2.83 6.32 6.20
C ALA A 422 -2.24 7.64 5.68
N TYR A 423 -3.06 8.54 5.11
CA TYR A 423 -2.60 9.84 4.63
C TYR A 423 -2.20 10.78 5.78
N GLU A 424 -3.01 10.84 6.86
CA GLU A 424 -2.66 11.60 8.06
C GLU A 424 -1.29 11.18 8.59
N ARG A 425 -1.06 9.86 8.69
CA ARG A 425 0.21 9.33 9.17
C ARG A 425 1.38 9.66 8.24
N LEU A 426 1.27 9.35 6.96
CA LEU A 426 2.37 9.58 5.99
C LEU A 426 2.72 11.07 5.86
N ILE A 427 1.72 11.96 5.87
CA ILE A 427 1.97 13.41 5.85
C ILE A 427 2.75 13.82 7.12
N PHE A 428 2.35 13.31 8.28
CA PHE A 428 3.04 13.63 9.54
C PHE A 428 4.48 13.12 9.57
N ASP A 429 4.72 11.90 9.11
CA ASP A 429 6.06 11.31 9.04
C ASP A 429 6.95 12.09 8.05
N SER A 430 6.38 12.56 6.94
CA SER A 430 7.07 13.46 5.99
C SER A 430 7.45 14.81 6.61
N ILE A 431 6.63 15.36 7.51
CA ILE A 431 6.93 16.59 8.26
C ILE A 431 8.06 16.35 9.26
N LYS A 432 8.08 15.18 9.93
CA LYS A 432 9.16 14.79 10.84
C LYS A 432 10.47 14.47 10.10
N GLY A 433 10.37 14.02 8.85
CA GLY A 433 11.51 13.52 8.09
C GLY A 433 11.72 12.03 8.24
N ASP A 434 10.76 11.32 8.82
CA ASP A 434 10.80 9.87 8.95
C ASP A 434 10.50 9.23 7.59
N THR A 435 11.45 8.44 7.10
CA THR A 435 11.37 7.78 5.79
C THR A 435 11.03 6.29 5.89
N THR A 436 10.71 5.79 7.09
CA THR A 436 10.47 4.36 7.36
C THR A 436 9.35 3.79 6.51
N LEU A 437 8.27 4.55 6.31
CA LEU A 437 7.07 4.13 5.58
C LEU A 437 7.05 4.57 4.12
N PHE A 438 8.22 4.92 3.55
CA PHE A 438 8.35 5.41 2.18
C PHE A 438 9.29 4.54 1.38
N ALA A 439 8.83 4.10 0.21
CA ALA A 439 9.58 3.21 -0.65
C ALA A 439 10.84 3.89 -1.20
N ARG A 440 11.99 3.23 -1.03
CA ARG A 440 13.27 3.70 -1.60
C ARG A 440 13.30 3.46 -3.10
N THR A 441 14.04 4.29 -3.84
CA THR A 441 14.29 4.10 -5.28
C THR A 441 14.66 2.65 -5.60
N GLU A 442 15.64 2.11 -4.89
CA GLU A 442 16.21 0.81 -5.20
C GLU A 442 15.23 -0.32 -4.94
N GLU A 443 14.36 -0.18 -3.93
CA GLU A 443 13.27 -1.10 -3.64
C GLU A 443 12.26 -1.14 -4.80
N ILE A 444 11.84 0.04 -5.28
CA ILE A 444 10.91 0.14 -6.41
C ILE A 444 11.49 -0.48 -7.68
N ILE A 445 12.76 -0.18 -7.97
CA ILE A 445 13.44 -0.74 -9.15
C ILE A 445 13.61 -2.26 -9.02
N ALA A 446 13.94 -2.78 -7.84
CA ALA A 446 14.04 -4.22 -7.61
C ALA A 446 12.68 -4.92 -7.77
N ALA A 447 11.60 -4.33 -7.25
CA ALA A 447 10.24 -4.82 -7.44
C ALA A 447 9.84 -4.86 -8.94
N TRP A 448 10.18 -3.82 -9.71
CA TRP A 448 9.96 -3.81 -11.15
C TRP A 448 10.78 -4.88 -11.87
N LYS A 449 12.07 -5.01 -11.56
CA LYS A 449 12.93 -6.06 -12.16
C LYS A 449 12.36 -7.46 -11.91
N PHE A 450 11.82 -7.71 -10.73
CA PHE A 450 11.22 -8.99 -10.37
C PHE A 450 9.94 -9.29 -11.17
N LEU A 451 9.07 -8.29 -11.37
CA LEU A 451 7.77 -8.48 -12.05
C LEU A 451 7.83 -8.30 -13.57
N SER A 452 8.85 -7.63 -14.11
CA SER A 452 9.00 -7.40 -15.56
C SER A 452 8.88 -8.68 -16.39
N PRO A 453 9.56 -9.80 -16.06
CA PRO A 453 9.41 -11.05 -16.81
C PRO A 453 7.96 -11.56 -16.87
N VAL A 454 7.20 -11.40 -15.79
CA VAL A 454 5.79 -11.81 -15.72
C VAL A 454 4.94 -10.93 -16.63
N LEU A 455 5.11 -9.61 -16.54
CA LEU A 455 4.39 -8.62 -17.35
C LEU A 455 4.66 -8.81 -18.84
N ASP A 456 5.92 -9.02 -19.21
CA ASP A 456 6.35 -9.19 -20.60
C ASP A 456 5.82 -10.51 -21.17
N ALA A 457 5.89 -11.61 -20.41
CA ALA A 457 5.35 -12.89 -20.82
C ALA A 457 3.82 -12.84 -20.98
N TRP A 458 3.09 -12.24 -20.03
CA TRP A 458 1.64 -12.07 -20.13
C TRP A 458 1.21 -11.22 -21.33
N LYS A 459 2.01 -10.21 -21.70
CA LYS A 459 1.73 -9.35 -22.85
C LYS A 459 2.04 -10.04 -24.19
N ASN A 460 3.15 -10.77 -24.26
CA ASN A 460 3.71 -11.25 -25.52
C ASN A 460 3.44 -12.73 -25.81
N ASN A 461 3.00 -13.52 -24.83
CA ASN A 461 2.77 -14.94 -24.98
C ASN A 461 1.27 -15.29 -24.89
N PRO A 462 0.61 -15.53 -26.04
CA PRO A 462 -0.81 -15.90 -26.06
C PRO A 462 -1.10 -17.30 -25.48
N ASP A 463 -0.07 -18.15 -25.31
CA ASP A 463 -0.22 -19.49 -24.70
C ASP A 463 -0.47 -19.40 -23.18
N ILE A 464 -0.23 -18.23 -22.56
CA ILE A 464 -0.54 -17.99 -21.15
C ILE A 464 -2.01 -17.55 -21.06
N PRO A 465 -2.92 -18.43 -20.58
CA PRO A 465 -4.34 -18.17 -20.61
C PRO A 465 -4.75 -17.05 -19.64
N LEU A 466 -5.74 -16.27 -20.05
CA LEU A 466 -6.50 -15.40 -19.16
C LEU A 466 -7.74 -16.15 -18.69
N TYR A 467 -7.78 -16.53 -17.42
CA TYR A 467 -8.90 -17.30 -16.88
C TYR A 467 -10.08 -16.40 -16.50
N GLY A 468 -11.30 -16.80 -16.88
CA GLY A 468 -12.51 -16.17 -16.39
C GLY A 468 -12.84 -16.63 -14.97
N TYR A 469 -13.39 -15.75 -14.15
CA TYR A 469 -13.99 -16.13 -12.87
C TYR A 469 -15.29 -15.34 -12.63
N PRO A 470 -16.39 -15.97 -12.17
CA PRO A 470 -17.62 -15.24 -11.89
C PRO A 470 -17.38 -14.19 -10.80
N ALA A 471 -17.87 -12.96 -11.00
CA ALA A 471 -17.83 -11.94 -9.95
C ALA A 471 -18.46 -12.48 -8.66
N GLY A 472 -17.81 -12.24 -7.52
CA GLY A 472 -18.16 -12.73 -6.19
C GLY A 472 -17.65 -14.14 -5.86
N THR A 473 -16.78 -14.73 -6.69
CA THR A 473 -16.03 -15.95 -6.35
C THR A 473 -14.59 -15.63 -5.95
N TRP A 474 -13.84 -16.58 -5.38
CA TRP A 474 -12.46 -16.39 -4.92
C TRP A 474 -11.39 -16.32 -6.03
N GLY A 475 -11.81 -16.10 -7.27
CA GLY A 475 -10.95 -16.08 -8.46
C GLY A 475 -11.10 -17.34 -9.29
N PRO A 476 -10.21 -17.54 -10.27
CA PRO A 476 -10.24 -18.72 -11.13
C PRO A 476 -10.00 -20.01 -10.34
N GLU A 477 -10.71 -21.09 -10.67
CA GLU A 477 -10.51 -22.42 -10.07
C GLU A 477 -9.05 -22.89 -10.20
N LYS A 478 -8.39 -22.51 -11.30
CA LYS A 478 -6.98 -22.78 -11.56
C LYS A 478 -6.01 -22.08 -10.61
N ALA A 479 -6.46 -21.15 -9.76
CA ALA A 479 -5.59 -20.50 -8.78
C ALA A 479 -5.09 -21.46 -7.71
N ASP A 480 -5.89 -22.47 -7.32
CA ASP A 480 -5.48 -23.49 -6.35
C ASP A 480 -4.35 -24.38 -6.89
N ASP A 481 -4.24 -24.57 -8.21
CA ASP A 481 -3.17 -25.35 -8.86
C ASP A 481 -1.76 -24.76 -8.62
N LEU A 482 -1.66 -23.49 -8.17
CA LEU A 482 -0.37 -22.87 -7.79
C LEU A 482 0.20 -23.47 -6.51
N ILE A 483 -0.63 -24.03 -5.62
CA ILE A 483 -0.19 -24.58 -4.34
C ILE A 483 0.31 -26.01 -4.55
N GLU A 484 1.51 -26.30 -4.04
CA GLU A 484 2.27 -27.52 -4.39
C GLU A 484 1.56 -28.85 -4.04
N ASN A 485 0.71 -28.85 -3.02
CA ASN A 485 0.03 -30.04 -2.56
C ASN A 485 -1.42 -30.03 -3.04
N LYS A 486 -1.85 -31.08 -3.75
CA LYS A 486 -3.20 -31.21 -4.32
C LYS A 486 -4.31 -31.19 -3.27
N ASP A 487 -3.98 -31.51 -2.02
CA ASP A 487 -4.93 -31.50 -0.90
C ASP A 487 -4.95 -30.13 -0.17
N MET A 488 -4.11 -29.17 -0.60
CA MET A 488 -4.09 -27.81 -0.08
C MET A 488 -4.69 -26.85 -1.11
N THR A 489 -5.56 -25.98 -0.63
CA THR A 489 -6.12 -24.87 -1.39
C THR A 489 -5.73 -23.57 -0.73
N TRP A 490 -5.94 -22.45 -1.41
CA TRP A 490 -5.79 -21.15 -0.77
C TRP A 490 -6.69 -21.06 0.46
N ARG A 491 -6.25 -20.35 1.48
CA ARG A 491 -7.14 -19.96 2.57
C ARG A 491 -8.27 -19.08 2.02
N TYR A 492 -9.51 -19.29 2.45
CA TYR A 492 -10.64 -18.42 2.09
C TYR A 492 -11.06 -17.55 3.27
N PRO A 493 -10.58 -16.29 3.37
CA PRO A 493 -10.84 -15.45 4.52
C PRO A 493 -12.27 -14.94 4.59
N CYS A 494 -12.81 -14.91 5.80
CA CYS A 494 -14.06 -14.23 6.13
C CYS A 494 -13.86 -12.73 6.32
N LYS A 495 -14.99 -11.99 6.31
CA LYS A 495 -15.03 -10.56 6.66
C LYS A 495 -14.51 -10.30 8.08
N ASN A 496 -14.90 -11.15 9.03
CA ASN A 496 -14.40 -11.11 10.41
C ASN A 496 -13.15 -11.98 10.53
N LEU A 497 -12.24 -11.58 11.42
CA LEU A 497 -11.02 -12.31 11.73
C LEU A 497 -11.33 -13.65 12.43
N SER A 498 -12.22 -13.60 13.42
CA SER A 498 -12.46 -14.68 14.38
C SER A 498 -13.84 -15.30 14.19
N ASP A 499 -14.12 -15.89 13.02
CA ASP A 499 -15.34 -16.70 12.75
C ASP A 499 -15.25 -17.46 11.41
N ASP A 500 -14.04 -17.74 10.96
CA ASP A 500 -13.76 -18.22 9.60
C ASP A 500 -14.18 -19.68 9.30
N GLY A 501 -14.75 -20.38 10.29
CA GLY A 501 -15.09 -21.80 10.20
C GLY A 501 -16.59 -22.12 10.10
N ILE A 502 -17.50 -21.16 10.35
CA ILE A 502 -18.94 -21.48 10.47
C ILE A 502 -19.71 -21.11 9.20
N TYR A 503 -19.54 -19.90 8.65
CA TYR A 503 -20.05 -19.50 7.32
C TYR A 503 -19.30 -18.24 6.84
N CYS A 504 -18.49 -18.34 5.77
CA CYS A 504 -18.08 -17.14 5.02
C CYS A 504 -19.16 -16.86 3.96
N GLU A 505 -19.66 -15.62 3.88
CA GLU A 505 -20.60 -15.20 2.83
C GLU A 505 -20.05 -15.61 1.45
N LEU A 506 -20.81 -16.46 0.73
CA LEU A 506 -20.69 -16.69 -0.71
C LEU A 506 -21.82 -15.96 -1.42
#